data_AF-A0A2T2UDF2-F1
#
_entry.id   AF-A0A2T2UDF2-F1
#
_cell.length_a   1.000
_cell.length_b   1.000
_cell.length_c   1.000
_cell.angle_alpha   90.00
_cell.angle_beta   90.00
_cell.angle_gamma   90.00
#
_symmetry.space_group_name_H-M   'P 1'
#
loop_
_entity.id
_entity.type
_entity.pdbx_description
1 polymer ?
#
loop_
_entity_poly.entity_id
_entity_poly.type
_entity_poly.pdbx_seq_one_letter_code
_entity_poly.pdbx_strand_id
1 'polypeptide(L)' 'MSTTKDIPVPDIGDFDEVEVIEVLVAPGDTIAAEDSLITLESDKASMEIPAPEGGTVGAIKVSVGDKIAQGDTIITLE' A
#
# COMPACT_ATOMS: atom_id res chain seq x y z
N MET A 1 9.85 -0.21 22.11
CA MET A 1 8.52 0.36 21.86
C MET A 1 8.36 0.30 20.35
N SER A 2 7.58 -0.67 19.85
CA SER A 2 7.37 -0.85 18.41
C SER A 2 6.40 0.22 17.94
N THR A 3 6.79 1.01 16.95
CA THR A 3 5.98 2.13 16.46
C THR A 3 5.23 1.64 15.24
N THR A 4 4.20 0.80 15.45
CA THR A 4 3.28 0.41 14.38
C THR A 4 2.63 1.66 13.79
N LYS A 5 2.83 1.89 12.50
CA LYS A 5 2.32 3.00 11.71
C LYS A 5 1.53 2.45 10.55
N ASP A 6 0.23 2.69 10.59
CA ASP A 6 -0.70 2.31 9.54
C ASP A 6 -0.43 3.19 8.30
N ILE A 7 -0.29 2.56 7.13
CA ILE A 7 -0.19 3.26 5.85
C ILE A 7 -1.56 3.24 5.19
N PRO A 8 -2.30 4.37 5.25
CA PRO A 8 -3.54 4.49 4.51
C PRO A 8 -3.27 4.72 3.02
N VAL A 9 -4.24 4.39 2.19
CA VAL A 9 -4.24 4.78 0.77
C VAL A 9 -4.29 6.31 0.67
N PRO A 10 -3.24 7.01 0.17
CA PRO A 10 -3.33 8.42 -0.20
C PRO A 10 -4.37 8.61 -1.30
N ASP A 11 -4.98 9.80 -1.36
CA ASP A 11 -6.03 10.18 -2.31
C ASP A 11 -5.75 9.67 -3.75
N ILE A 12 -6.55 8.69 -4.19
CA ILE A 12 -6.45 8.03 -5.52
C ILE A 12 -7.26 8.75 -6.61
N GLY A 13 -7.78 9.96 -6.31
CA GLY A 13 -8.57 10.77 -7.24
C GLY A 13 -10.06 10.39 -7.29
N ASP A 14 -10.70 10.58 -8.45
CA ASP A 14 -12.15 10.36 -8.68
C ASP A 14 -12.59 8.86 -8.70
N PHE A 15 -11.73 7.93 -8.30
CA PHE A 15 -12.04 6.50 -8.28
C PHE A 15 -12.33 6.05 -6.84
N ASP A 16 -13.56 5.59 -6.59
CA ASP A 16 -13.95 5.06 -5.27
C ASP A 16 -13.23 3.73 -4.93
N GLU A 17 -12.91 2.92 -5.93
CA GLU A 17 -12.21 1.63 -5.78
C GLU A 17 -11.18 1.43 -6.92
N VAL A 18 -9.98 1.01 -6.54
CA VAL A 18 -8.91 0.59 -7.46
C VAL A 18 -8.45 -0.81 -7.12
N GLU A 19 -8.01 -1.56 -8.13
CA GLU A 19 -7.61 -2.96 -7.96
C GLU A 19 -6.08 -3.06 -7.84
N VAL A 20 -5.63 -3.85 -6.86
CA VAL A 20 -4.21 -4.13 -6.65
C VAL A 20 -3.75 -5.14 -7.68
N ILE A 21 -2.92 -4.74 -8.64
CA ILE A 21 -2.39 -5.67 -9.65
C ILE A 21 -1.09 -6.32 -9.22
N GLU A 22 -0.36 -5.71 -8.29
CA GLU A 22 0.93 -6.23 -7.82
C GLU A 22 1.21 -5.77 -6.39
N VAL A 23 1.70 -6.68 -5.55
CA VAL A 23 2.15 -6.39 -4.19
C VAL A 23 3.62 -6.76 -4.12
N LEU A 24 4.49 -5.76 -3.98
CA LEU A 24 5.95 -5.97 -3.89
C LEU A 24 6.43 -6.20 -2.46
N VAL A 25 5.52 -6.13 -1.48
CA VAL A 25 5.85 -6.18 -0.06
C VAL A 25 5.24 -7.40 0.63
N ALA A 26 5.92 -7.93 1.63
CA ALA A 26 5.48 -9.09 2.40
C ALA A 26 5.49 -8.78 3.91
N PRO A 27 4.63 -9.40 4.73
CA PRO A 27 4.70 -9.25 6.18
C PRO A 27 6.04 -9.80 6.70
N GLY A 28 6.77 -8.97 7.43
CA GLY A 28 8.13 -9.19 7.92
C GLY A 28 9.23 -8.63 7.01
N ASP A 29 8.88 -8.09 5.85
CA ASP A 29 9.86 -7.52 4.92
C ASP A 29 10.27 -6.10 5.31
N THR A 30 11.49 -5.70 4.97
CA THR A 30 12.01 -4.37 5.34
C THR A 30 12.03 -3.48 4.10
N ILE A 31 11.17 -2.47 4.08
CA ILE A 31 11.03 -1.55 2.96
C ILE A 31 11.64 -0.19 3.29
N ALA A 32 12.11 0.54 2.27
CA ALA A 32 12.70 1.86 2.43
C ALA A 32 11.68 2.98 2.12
N ALA A 33 11.97 4.21 2.56
CA ALA A 33 11.22 5.36 2.07
C ALA A 33 11.43 5.48 0.55
N GLU A 34 10.38 5.86 -0.19
CA GLU A 34 10.35 5.88 -1.66
C GLU A 34 10.25 4.50 -2.35
N ASP A 35 10.23 3.40 -1.59
CA ASP A 35 10.07 2.05 -2.15
C ASP A 35 8.60 1.76 -2.49
N SER A 36 8.34 1.11 -3.63
CA SER A 36 6.98 0.89 -4.12
C SER A 36 6.31 -0.23 -3.34
N LEU A 37 5.29 0.10 -2.55
CA LEU A 37 4.60 -0.88 -1.70
C LEU A 37 3.71 -1.80 -2.54
N ILE A 38 2.85 -1.18 -3.34
CA ILE A 38 1.84 -1.84 -4.15
C ILE A 38 1.64 -1.08 -5.45
N THR A 39 1.28 -1.83 -6.49
CA THR A 39 0.91 -1.29 -7.79
C THR A 39 -0.59 -1.43 -7.97
N LEU A 40 -1.25 -0.32 -8.25
CA LEU A 40 -2.68 -0.23 -8.46
C LEU A 40 -2.94 0.03 -9.93
N GLU A 41 -3.93 -0.66 -10.50
CA GLU A 41 -4.44 -0.35 -11.84
C GLU A 41 -5.82 0.29 -11.72
N SER A 42 -5.96 1.46 -12.32
CA SER A 42 -7.24 2.11 -12.56
C SER A 42 -7.55 2.10 -14.06
N ASP A 43 -8.83 2.24 -14.41
CA ASP A 43 -9.42 2.10 -15.77
C ASP A 43 -8.71 2.96 -16.86
N LYS A 44 -7.89 3.93 -16.45
CA LYS A 44 -7.11 4.79 -17.35
C LYS A 44 -5.60 4.83 -17.08
N ALA A 45 -5.13 4.37 -15.93
CA ALA A 45 -3.72 4.46 -15.56
C ALA A 45 -3.37 3.53 -14.40
N SER A 46 -2.16 2.97 -14.45
CA SER A 46 -1.51 2.34 -13.30
C SER A 46 -0.82 3.40 -12.44
N MET A 47 -1.06 3.36 -11.13
CA MET A 47 -0.37 4.19 -10.15
C MET A 47 0.23 3.29 -9.08
N GLU A 48 1.51 3.47 -8.79
CA GLU A 48 2.18 2.80 -7.67
C GLU A 48 2.12 3.69 -6.43
N ILE A 49 1.95 3.09 -5.26
CA ILE A 49 1.99 3.80 -3.99
C ILE A 49 3.36 3.63 -3.36
N PRO A 50 4.21 4.68 -3.34
CA PRO A 50 5.49 4.62 -2.68
C PRO A 50 5.30 4.68 -1.15
N ALA A 51 6.22 4.05 -0.44
CA ALA A 51 6.28 4.10 1.00
C ALA A 51 6.66 5.51 1.46
N PRO A 52 5.87 6.16 2.33
CA PRO A 52 6.22 7.47 2.87
C PRO A 52 7.40 7.42 3.85
N GLU A 53 7.71 6.24 4.39
CA GLU A 53 8.78 6.01 5.36
C GLU A 53 9.30 4.58 5.22
N GLY A 54 10.59 4.37 5.52
CA GLY A 54 11.18 3.04 5.58
C GLY A 54 10.92 2.38 6.93
N GLY A 55 10.55 1.11 6.92
CA GLY A 55 10.18 0.35 8.11
C GLY A 55 10.02 -1.15 7.82
N THR A 56 9.67 -1.92 8.84
CA THR A 56 9.39 -3.35 8.68
C THR A 56 7.90 -3.53 8.47
N VAL A 57 7.46 -4.23 7.43
CA VAL A 57 6.04 -4.53 7.22
C VAL A 57 5.57 -5.45 8.35
N GLY A 58 4.70 -4.98 9.22
CA GLY A 58 4.13 -5.79 10.30
C GLY A 58 3.03 -6.72 9.76
N ALA A 59 1.97 -6.13 9.22
CA ALA A 59 0.85 -6.86 8.65
C ALA A 59 0.34 -6.21 7.37
N ILE A 60 0.06 -7.05 6.37
CA ILE A 60 -0.56 -6.66 5.11
C ILE A 60 -2.04 -7.03 5.18
N LYS A 61 -2.92 -6.07 4.87
CA LYS A 61 -4.37 -6.30 4.75
C LYS A 61 -4.86 -6.38 3.32
N VAL A 62 -3.99 -6.10 2.35
CA VAL A 62 -4.31 -6.09 0.92
C VAL A 62 -3.67 -7.28 0.22
N SER A 63 -4.19 -7.66 -0.94
CA SER A 63 -3.63 -8.75 -1.75
C SER A 63 -3.74 -8.40 -3.23
N VAL A 64 -2.97 -9.10 -4.07
CA VAL A 64 -3.12 -8.98 -5.52
C VAL A 64 -4.54 -9.41 -5.91
N GLY A 65 -5.25 -8.56 -6.66
CA GLY A 65 -6.64 -8.67 -7.04
C GLY A 65 -7.63 -8.08 -6.02
N ASP A 66 -7.15 -7.52 -4.92
CA ASP A 66 -8.00 -6.90 -3.91
C ASP A 66 -8.34 -5.45 -4.28
N LYS A 67 -9.50 -4.97 -3.82
CA LYS A 67 -10.00 -3.64 -4.16
C LYS A 67 -9.89 -2.74 -2.94
N ILE A 68 -9.13 -1.66 -3.09
CA ILE A 68 -8.88 -0.71 -2.01
C ILE A 68 -9.46 0.65 -2.35
N ALA A 69 -9.94 1.33 -1.32
CA ALA A 69 -10.55 2.65 -1.40
C ALA A 69 -9.67 3.69 -0.70
N GLN A 70 -9.93 4.96 -0.98
CA GLN A 70 -9.25 6.08 -0.30
C GLN A 70 -9.42 5.98 1.22
N GLY A 71 -8.31 6.07 1.95
CA GLY A 71 -8.30 6.00 3.41
C GLY A 71 -8.37 4.59 3.99
N ASP A 72 -8.44 3.54 3.16
CA ASP A 72 -8.34 2.17 3.65
C ASP A 72 -6.90 1.83 4.07
N THR A 73 -6.74 0.90 5.01
CA THR A 73 -5.43 0.57 5.57
C THR A 73 -4.79 -0.52 4.74
N ILE A 74 -3.74 -0.17 4.00
CA ILE A 74 -3.07 -1.09 3.08
C ILE A 74 -2.22 -2.08 3.87
N ILE A 75 -1.28 -1.52 4.63
CA ILE A 75 -0.29 -2.25 5.42
C ILE A 75 -0.02 -1.49 6.73
N THR A 76 0.54 -2.21 7.69
CA THR A 76 1.13 -1.63 8.89
C THR A 76 2.64 -1.78 8.80
N LEU A 77 3.37 -0.68 9.03
CA LEU A 77 4.82 -0.68 9.17
C LEU A 77 5.18 -0.60 10.66
N GLU A 78 6.27 -1.22 11.08
CA GLU A 78 6.86 -1.17 12.44
C GLU A 78 8.29 -0.64 12.44
#